data_AF-B8Q9U2-F1
#
_entry.id   AF-B8Q9U2-F1
#
_cell.length_a   1.000
_cell.length_b   1.000
_cell.length_c   1.000
_cell.angle_alpha   90.00
_cell.angle_beta   90.00
_cell.angle_gamma   90.00
#
_symmetry.space_group_name_H-M   'P 1'
#
loop_
_entity.id
_entity.type
_entity.pdbx_description
1 polymer ?
#
loop_
_entity_poly.entity_id
_entity_poly.type
_entity_poly.pdbx_seq_one_letter_code
_entity_poly.pdbx_strand_id
1 'polypeptide(L)'
;TDGVFEVKATNGDTFLGGENFDEDIINFLAEEFNKTEGIDLRKDQMALQRLKEAAEKAKHELSNVNSTDVNLPFITADASGPKHLNINLSRAKFESLIAKDLEALARPCLTCLEDSGLDKNEIDEVILVGGSTRMPAVQARVQEIFGKEASKGVNPDEVVAAGAAIQGGVLAGDVKDVLLLDVTPLSLGIETLGGVTTKIIDKNTTIPVKKSQVFSTAQDNQPAVSIHVLQGEREFANDNKTLGRFDL
;
A
#
# COMPACT_ATOMS: atom_id res chain seq x y z
N THR A 1 -20.83 5.41 -23.48
CA THR A 1 -21.47 5.07 -22.19
C THR A 1 -20.99 6.12 -21.21
N ASP A 2 -21.35 7.36 -21.51
CA ASP A 2 -20.51 8.50 -21.19
C ASP A 2 -20.80 8.92 -19.74
N GLY A 3 -19.76 8.87 -18.89
CA GLY A 3 -19.81 9.44 -17.55
C GLY A 3 -20.12 8.50 -16.37
N VAL A 4 -20.28 7.18 -16.58
CA VAL A 4 -20.43 6.23 -15.46
C VAL A 4 -19.09 5.57 -15.13
N PHE A 5 -18.65 5.73 -13.89
CA PHE A 5 -17.47 5.08 -13.32
C PHE A 5 -17.91 4.06 -12.28
N GLU A 6 -17.58 2.80 -12.50
CA GLU A 6 -17.95 1.69 -11.62
C GLU A 6 -16.70 0.93 -11.20
N VAL A 7 -16.44 0.86 -9.90
CA VAL A 7 -15.34 0.07 -9.36
C VAL A 7 -15.74 -1.39 -9.37
N LYS A 8 -15.05 -2.21 -10.18
CA LYS A 8 -15.30 -3.66 -10.28
C LYS A 8 -14.68 -4.45 -9.13
N ALA A 9 -13.47 -4.08 -8.73
CA ALA A 9 -12.78 -4.66 -7.57
C ALA A 9 -11.72 -3.69 -7.06
N THR A 10 -11.34 -3.86 -5.80
CA THR A 10 -10.21 -3.15 -5.19
C THR A 10 -9.41 -4.08 -4.29
N ASN A 11 -8.09 -3.92 -4.28
CA ASN A 11 -7.19 -4.67 -3.43
C ASN A 11 -5.88 -3.89 -3.23
N GLY A 12 -5.13 -4.19 -2.17
CA GLY A 12 -3.88 -3.52 -1.88
C GLY A 12 -3.22 -4.02 -0.58
N ASP A 13 -2.06 -3.45 -0.28
CA ASP A 13 -1.36 -3.62 0.99
C ASP A 13 -1.08 -2.24 1.58
N THR A 14 -1.69 -1.96 2.75
CA THR A 14 -1.56 -0.67 3.43
C THR A 14 -0.23 -0.49 4.16
N PHE A 15 0.64 -1.51 4.13
CA PHE A 15 1.98 -1.50 4.74
C PHE A 15 3.11 -1.61 3.70
N LEU A 16 2.77 -1.47 2.41
CA LEU A 16 3.72 -1.49 1.29
C LEU A 16 3.71 -0.15 0.55
N GLY A 17 4.86 0.53 0.53
CA GLY A 17 5.01 1.84 -0.09
C GLY A 17 6.47 2.28 -0.21
N GLY A 18 6.66 3.56 -0.57
CA GLY A 18 7.99 4.14 -0.78
C GLY A 18 8.88 4.12 0.47
N GLU A 19 8.30 4.11 1.67
CA GLU A 19 9.03 4.03 2.93
C GLU A 19 9.71 2.67 3.12
N ASN A 20 9.11 1.57 2.64
CA ASN A 20 9.75 0.26 2.69
C ASN A 20 11.03 0.25 1.85
N PHE A 21 10.98 0.87 0.67
CA PHE A 21 12.15 1.01 -0.21
C PHE A 21 13.24 1.86 0.42
N ASP A 22 12.87 2.93 1.13
CA ASP A 22 13.81 3.78 1.87
C ASP A 22 14.46 2.99 3.00
N GLU A 23 13.66 2.22 3.76
CA GLU A 23 14.13 1.36 4.86
C GLU A 23 15.13 0.30 4.39
N ASP A 24 14.93 -0.30 3.22
CA ASP A 24 15.88 -1.25 2.63
C ASP A 24 17.22 -0.59 2.28
N ILE A 25 17.20 0.65 1.75
CA ILE A 25 18.43 1.43 1.51
C ILE A 25 19.10 1.79 2.84
N ILE A 26 18.34 2.24 3.84
CA ILE A 26 18.87 2.61 5.17
C ILE A 26 19.58 1.41 5.80
N ASN A 27 18.94 0.24 5.78
CA ASN A 27 19.53 -0.98 6.34
C ASN A 27 20.80 -1.38 5.60
N PHE A 28 20.81 -1.33 4.26
CA PHE A 28 22.01 -1.56 3.47
C PHE A 28 23.15 -0.60 3.85
N LEU A 29 22.90 0.71 3.90
CA LEU A 29 23.90 1.72 4.22
C LEU A 29 24.45 1.55 5.65
N ALA A 30 23.57 1.28 6.62
CA ALA A 30 23.95 1.06 8.01
C ALA A 30 24.77 -0.23 8.18
N GLU A 31 24.41 -1.30 7.48
CA GLU A 31 25.15 -2.56 7.50
C GLU A 31 26.54 -2.41 6.88
N GLU A 32 26.66 -1.75 5.73
CA GLU A 32 27.96 -1.49 5.11
C GLU A 32 28.85 -0.63 6.02
N PHE A 33 28.31 0.42 6.61
CA PHE A 33 29.06 1.26 7.56
C PHE A 33 29.48 0.49 8.82
N ASN A 34 28.60 -0.37 9.34
CA ASN A 34 28.93 -1.21 10.49
C ASN A 34 30.01 -2.26 10.16
N LYS A 35 30.04 -2.79 8.93
CA LYS A 35 31.11 -3.70 8.48
C LYS A 35 32.47 -3.00 8.41
N THR A 36 32.50 -1.73 7.99
CA THR A 36 33.76 -0.97 7.82
C THR A 36 34.24 -0.32 9.12
N GLU A 37 33.34 0.26 9.91
CA GLU A 37 33.67 1.08 11.09
C GLU A 37 33.29 0.40 12.42
N GLY A 38 32.54 -0.69 12.41
CA GLY A 38 32.07 -1.38 13.62
C GLY A 38 31.01 -0.61 14.41
N ILE A 39 30.37 0.39 13.80
CA ILE A 39 29.37 1.26 14.44
C ILE A 39 28.02 1.10 13.74
N ASP A 40 26.98 0.78 14.51
CA ASP A 40 25.60 0.74 14.01
C ASP A 40 24.95 2.11 14.08
N LEU A 41 24.88 2.81 12.94
CA LEU A 41 24.30 4.14 12.81
C LEU A 41 22.81 4.20 13.19
N ARG A 42 22.09 3.07 13.16
CA ARG A 42 20.65 3.04 13.51
C ARG A 42 20.40 3.28 14.99
N LYS A 43 21.43 3.10 15.83
CA LYS A 43 21.35 3.35 17.28
C LYS A 43 21.47 4.83 17.63
N ASP A 44 22.01 5.65 16.73
CA ASP A 44 22.10 7.09 16.87
C ASP A 44 20.93 7.76 16.14
N GLN A 45 20.04 8.40 16.89
CA GLN A 45 18.84 9.05 16.33
C GLN A 45 19.17 10.15 15.31
N MET A 46 20.25 10.91 15.53
CA MET A 46 20.64 11.98 14.60
C MET A 46 21.24 11.39 13.32
N ALA A 47 22.08 10.35 13.45
CA ALA A 47 22.64 9.67 12.29
C ALA A 47 21.55 8.95 11.47
N LEU A 48 20.60 8.30 12.14
CA LEU A 48 19.47 7.62 11.51
C LEU A 48 18.58 8.59 10.71
N GLN A 49 18.28 9.77 11.25
CA GLN A 49 17.51 10.78 10.52
C GLN A 49 18.23 11.23 9.24
N ARG A 50 19.54 11.46 9.32
CA ARG A 50 20.35 11.83 8.14
C ARG A 50 20.45 10.69 7.12
N LEU A 51 20.51 9.44 7.59
CA LEU A 51 20.44 8.27 6.73
C LEU A 51 19.11 8.19 6.00
N LYS A 52 17.99 8.46 6.67
CA LYS A 52 16.64 8.48 6.06
C LYS A 52 16.55 9.47 4.92
N GLU A 53 16.95 10.72 5.14
CA GLU A 53 16.93 11.77 4.12
C GLU A 53 17.85 11.43 2.93
N ALA A 54 19.02 10.85 3.20
CA ALA A 54 19.95 10.45 2.15
C ALA A 54 19.45 9.24 1.35
N ALA A 55 18.81 8.27 2.00
CA ALA A 55 18.22 7.10 1.36
C ALA A 55 17.07 7.49 0.43
N GLU A 56 16.14 8.32 0.90
CA GLU A 56 15.03 8.81 0.08
C GLU A 56 15.54 9.59 -1.14
N LYS A 57 16.54 10.47 -0.93
CA LYS A 57 17.18 11.21 -2.01
C LYS A 57 17.84 10.27 -3.03
N ALA A 58 18.59 9.27 -2.55
CA ALA A 58 19.23 8.29 -3.42
C ALA A 58 18.22 7.49 -4.24
N LYS A 59 17.10 7.05 -3.63
CA LYS A 59 15.97 6.39 -4.33
C LYS A 59 15.43 7.26 -5.47
N HIS A 60 15.17 8.54 -5.22
CA HIS A 60 14.68 9.46 -6.24
C HIS A 60 15.69 9.67 -7.37
N GLU A 61 16.96 9.83 -7.05
CA GLU A 61 18.02 9.96 -8.06
C GLU A 61 18.15 8.70 -8.92
N LEU A 62 18.13 7.52 -8.30
CA LEU A 62 18.23 6.23 -8.99
C LEU A 62 17.05 5.92 -9.93
N SER A 63 15.93 6.64 -9.79
CA SER A 63 14.85 6.57 -10.78
C SER A 63 15.24 7.15 -12.14
N ASN A 64 16.25 8.05 -12.17
CA ASN A 64 16.70 8.73 -13.38
C ASN A 64 18.12 8.31 -13.81
N VAL A 65 19.01 8.05 -12.84
CA VAL A 65 20.41 7.65 -13.11
C VAL A 65 20.68 6.20 -12.71
N ASN A 66 21.75 5.61 -13.24
CA ASN A 66 22.12 4.22 -12.95
C ASN A 66 22.93 4.04 -11.66
N SER A 67 23.44 5.13 -11.09
CA SER A 67 24.29 5.15 -9.90
C SER A 67 24.22 6.52 -9.25
N THR A 68 24.28 6.55 -7.91
CA THR A 68 24.40 7.77 -7.10
C THR A 68 25.36 7.55 -5.93
N ASP A 69 26.00 8.61 -5.46
CA ASP A 69 26.90 8.60 -4.31
C ASP A 69 26.17 9.09 -3.06
N VAL A 70 26.02 8.20 -2.08
CA VAL A 70 25.53 8.55 -0.74
C VAL A 70 26.72 9.03 0.08
N ASN A 71 26.84 10.35 0.22
CA ASN A 71 27.93 10.99 0.96
C ASN A 71 27.39 11.77 2.18
N LEU A 72 27.64 11.23 3.37
CA LEU A 72 27.28 11.82 4.65
C LEU A 72 28.54 12.13 5.48
N PRO A 73 29.08 13.35 5.39
CA PRO A 73 30.23 13.73 6.18
C PRO A 73 29.85 13.93 7.65
N PHE A 74 30.77 13.62 8.57
CA PHE A 74 30.59 13.77 10.02
C PHE A 74 29.29 13.09 10.48
N ILE A 75 29.05 11.85 10.03
CA ILE A 75 27.82 11.12 10.34
C ILE A 75 27.80 10.65 11.80
N THR A 76 28.97 10.31 12.34
CA THR A 76 29.19 9.97 13.74
C THR A 76 30.65 10.20 14.12
N ALA A 77 31.05 9.89 15.35
CA ALA A 77 32.44 9.96 15.81
C ALA A 77 32.76 8.83 16.79
N ASP A 78 34.02 8.38 16.79
CA ASP A 78 34.55 7.42 17.76
C ASP A 78 35.83 7.96 18.43
N ALA A 79 36.54 7.10 19.18
CA ALA A 79 37.80 7.47 19.84
C ALA A 79 38.93 7.85 18.85
N SER A 80 38.84 7.45 17.58
CA SER A 80 39.79 7.81 16.51
C SER A 80 39.44 9.12 15.82
N GLY A 81 38.21 9.62 15.97
CA GLY A 81 37.76 10.91 15.47
C GLY A 81 36.42 10.84 14.72
N PRO A 82 36.08 11.90 13.98
CA PRO A 82 34.86 11.94 13.18
C PRO A 82 34.89 10.92 12.04
N LYS A 83 33.73 10.34 11.74
CA LYS A 83 33.52 9.36 10.68
C LYS A 83 32.59 9.89 9.59
N HIS A 84 32.77 9.38 8.38
CA HIS A 84 32.03 9.79 7.19
C HIS A 84 31.50 8.53 6.51
N LEU A 85 30.29 8.59 5.96
CA LEU A 85 29.77 7.53 5.12
C LEU A 85 29.88 7.98 3.66
N ASN A 86 30.52 7.16 2.83
CA ASN A 86 30.64 7.39 1.40
C ASN A 86 30.45 6.05 0.67
N ILE A 87 29.27 5.86 0.08
CA ILE A 87 28.88 4.62 -0.60
C ILE A 87 28.31 4.96 -1.96
N ASN A 88 28.88 4.39 -3.03
CA ASN A 88 28.26 4.42 -4.35
C ASN A 88 27.16 3.35 -4.41
N LEU A 89 25.92 3.75 -4.62
CA LEU A 89 24.77 2.87 -4.77
C LEU A 89 24.36 2.82 -6.25
N SER A 90 24.38 1.64 -6.84
CA SER A 90 23.86 1.43 -8.21
C SER A 90 22.37 1.12 -8.20
N ARG A 91 21.67 1.45 -9.31
CA ARG A 91 20.26 1.09 -9.52
C ARG A 91 20.06 -0.41 -9.41
N ALA A 92 20.93 -1.20 -10.01
CA ALA A 92 20.87 -2.66 -9.93
C ALA A 92 20.97 -3.18 -8.48
N LYS A 93 21.84 -2.56 -7.67
CA LYS A 93 21.93 -2.90 -6.24
C LYS A 93 20.65 -2.51 -5.51
N PHE A 94 20.12 -1.30 -5.73
CA PHE A 94 18.86 -0.87 -5.14
C PHE A 94 17.70 -1.80 -5.51
N GLU A 95 17.52 -2.13 -6.78
CA GLU A 95 16.49 -3.07 -7.25
C GLU A 95 16.63 -4.45 -6.61
N SER A 96 17.87 -4.91 -6.33
CA SER A 96 18.09 -6.16 -5.60
C SER A 96 17.69 -6.10 -4.13
N LEU A 97 17.75 -4.92 -3.50
CA LEU A 97 17.35 -4.74 -2.09
C LEU A 97 15.83 -4.84 -1.96
N ILE A 98 15.10 -4.19 -2.87
CA ILE A 98 13.62 -4.11 -2.84
C ILE A 98 12.93 -5.26 -3.60
N ALA A 99 13.66 -6.27 -4.05
CA ALA A 99 13.14 -7.32 -4.92
C ALA A 99 11.90 -8.03 -4.33
N LYS A 100 11.94 -8.30 -3.02
CA LYS A 100 10.82 -8.91 -2.28
C LYS A 100 9.57 -8.03 -2.32
N ASP A 101 9.73 -6.72 -2.18
CA ASP A 101 8.61 -5.78 -2.19
C ASP A 101 8.03 -5.61 -3.60
N LEU A 102 8.88 -5.64 -4.64
CA LEU A 102 8.44 -5.68 -6.05
C LEU A 102 7.67 -6.96 -6.38
N GLU A 103 8.10 -8.10 -5.84
CA GLU A 103 7.38 -9.36 -5.98
C GLU A 103 5.99 -9.30 -5.33
N ALA A 104 5.89 -8.66 -4.15
CA ALA A 104 4.66 -8.50 -3.40
C ALA A 104 3.58 -7.70 -4.15
N LEU A 105 3.96 -6.80 -5.07
CA LEU A 105 3.03 -6.04 -5.91
C LEU A 105 2.08 -6.92 -6.72
N ALA A 106 2.52 -8.10 -7.15
CA ALA A 106 1.72 -8.96 -8.02
C ALA A 106 0.47 -9.50 -7.32
N ARG A 107 0.56 -9.84 -6.03
CA ARG A 107 -0.54 -10.52 -5.34
C ARG A 107 -1.82 -9.68 -5.31
N PRO A 108 -1.82 -8.42 -4.84
CA PRO A 108 -3.03 -7.60 -4.85
C PRO A 108 -3.60 -7.38 -6.26
N CYS A 109 -2.73 -7.17 -7.27
CA CYS A 109 -3.18 -6.98 -8.65
C CYS A 109 -3.87 -8.22 -9.21
N LEU A 110 -3.32 -9.41 -8.99
CA LEU A 110 -3.90 -10.67 -9.46
C LEU A 110 -5.21 -10.99 -8.73
N THR A 111 -5.28 -10.76 -7.42
CA THR A 111 -6.54 -10.90 -6.67
C THR A 111 -7.59 -9.91 -7.15
N CYS A 112 -7.21 -8.68 -7.48
CA CYS A 112 -8.15 -7.68 -8.02
C CYS A 112 -8.70 -8.11 -9.39
N LEU A 113 -7.86 -8.67 -10.27
CA LEU A 113 -8.32 -9.24 -11.55
C LEU A 113 -9.32 -10.37 -11.33
N GLU A 114 -8.99 -11.33 -10.45
CA GLU A 114 -9.89 -12.44 -10.09
C GLU A 114 -11.23 -11.93 -9.54
N ASP A 115 -11.20 -11.01 -8.57
CA ASP A 115 -12.39 -10.44 -7.93
C ASP A 115 -13.25 -9.65 -8.93
N SER A 116 -12.64 -9.00 -9.93
CA SER A 116 -13.36 -8.23 -10.95
C SER A 116 -14.09 -9.11 -11.96
N GLY A 117 -13.70 -10.39 -12.07
CA GLY A 117 -14.18 -11.31 -13.10
C GLY A 117 -13.70 -10.96 -14.52
N LEU A 118 -12.74 -10.04 -14.67
CA LEU A 118 -12.18 -9.62 -15.95
C LEU A 118 -10.90 -10.41 -16.26
N ASP A 119 -10.76 -10.78 -17.53
CA ASP A 119 -9.50 -11.25 -18.06
C ASP A 119 -8.52 -10.08 -18.22
N LYS A 120 -7.22 -10.38 -18.07
CA LYS A 120 -6.12 -9.43 -18.28
C LYS A 120 -6.20 -8.67 -19.63
N ASN A 121 -6.74 -9.32 -20.66
CA ASN A 121 -6.88 -8.74 -22.00
C ASN A 121 -8.04 -7.75 -22.13
N GLU A 122 -8.97 -7.73 -21.17
CA GLU A 122 -10.09 -6.78 -21.11
C GLU A 122 -9.68 -5.46 -20.45
N ILE A 123 -8.46 -5.37 -19.91
CA ILE A 123 -7.92 -4.13 -19.36
C ILE A 123 -7.45 -3.23 -20.51
N ASP A 124 -8.19 -2.15 -20.76
CA ASP A 124 -7.87 -1.19 -21.84
C ASP A 124 -6.66 -0.31 -21.53
N GLU A 125 -6.53 0.17 -20.29
CA GLU A 125 -5.49 1.11 -19.88
C GLU A 125 -5.02 0.82 -18.45
N VAL A 126 -3.72 0.99 -18.21
CA VAL A 126 -3.11 0.88 -16.87
C VAL A 126 -2.66 2.27 -16.45
N ILE A 127 -3.13 2.76 -15.32
CA ILE A 127 -2.80 4.09 -14.81
C ILE A 127 -1.92 3.95 -13.57
N LEU A 128 -0.78 4.62 -13.55
CA LEU A 128 0.12 4.66 -12.40
C LEU A 128 -0.12 5.92 -11.56
N VAL A 129 -0.22 5.74 -10.25
CA VAL A 129 -0.50 6.81 -9.28
C VAL A 129 0.48 6.71 -8.11
N GLY A 130 0.99 7.85 -7.66
CA GLY A 130 1.95 7.98 -6.56
C GLY A 130 3.42 8.04 -7.03
N GLY A 131 4.24 8.82 -6.34
CA GLY A 131 5.62 9.13 -6.74
C GLY A 131 6.53 7.90 -6.89
N SER A 132 6.36 6.87 -6.06
CA SER A 132 7.14 5.63 -6.16
C SER A 132 6.93 4.89 -7.49
N THR A 133 5.85 5.15 -8.22
CA THR A 133 5.62 4.58 -9.56
C THR A 133 6.55 5.15 -10.65
N ARG A 134 7.31 6.20 -10.33
CA ARG A 134 8.35 6.74 -11.22
C ARG A 134 9.56 5.81 -11.35
N MET A 135 9.71 4.84 -10.45
CA MET A 135 10.80 3.88 -10.47
C MET A 135 10.68 2.92 -11.67
N PRO A 136 11.75 2.77 -12.49
CA PRO A 136 11.73 1.86 -13.66
C PRO A 136 11.34 0.42 -13.31
N ALA A 137 11.82 -0.11 -12.19
CA ALA A 137 11.50 -1.47 -11.74
C ALA A 137 10.02 -1.66 -11.41
N VAL A 138 9.35 -0.65 -10.85
CA VAL A 138 7.91 -0.70 -10.57
C VAL A 138 7.12 -0.71 -11.88
N GLN A 139 7.50 0.14 -12.85
CA GLN A 139 6.86 0.19 -14.16
C GLN A 139 7.03 -1.13 -14.93
N ALA A 140 8.24 -1.69 -14.92
CA ALA A 140 8.52 -2.99 -15.51
C ALA A 140 7.66 -4.09 -14.87
N ARG A 141 7.57 -4.10 -13.53
CA ARG A 141 6.77 -5.09 -12.81
C ARG A 141 5.28 -5.00 -13.14
N VAL A 142 4.74 -3.78 -13.22
CA VAL A 142 3.35 -3.54 -13.64
C VAL A 142 3.14 -4.00 -15.09
N GLN A 143 4.09 -3.74 -15.99
CA GLN A 143 4.04 -4.21 -17.37
C GLN A 143 4.07 -5.75 -17.47
N GLU A 144 4.83 -6.44 -16.61
CA GLU A 144 4.78 -7.90 -16.52
C GLU A 144 3.41 -8.42 -16.07
N ILE A 145 2.86 -7.81 -15.00
CA ILE A 145 1.57 -8.19 -14.41
C ILE A 145 0.43 -7.99 -15.41
N PHE A 146 0.36 -6.84 -16.09
CA PHE A 146 -0.75 -6.46 -16.97
C PHE A 146 -0.47 -6.64 -18.47
N GLY A 147 0.78 -6.96 -18.85
CA GLY A 147 1.14 -7.20 -20.25
C GLY A 147 0.98 -5.97 -21.14
N LYS A 148 0.86 -4.79 -20.53
CA LYS A 148 0.55 -3.52 -21.16
C LYS A 148 1.38 -2.42 -20.52
N GLU A 149 1.85 -1.49 -21.33
CA GLU A 149 2.54 -0.31 -20.83
C GLU A 149 1.56 0.62 -20.11
N ALA A 150 2.02 1.18 -18.99
CA ALA A 150 1.24 2.16 -18.27
C ALA A 150 1.09 3.47 -19.05
N SER A 151 -0.08 4.07 -18.91
CA SER A 151 -0.40 5.38 -19.44
C SER A 151 0.47 6.46 -18.81
N LYS A 152 0.84 7.43 -19.64
CA LYS A 152 1.55 8.66 -19.24
C LYS A 152 0.62 9.88 -19.26
N GLY A 153 -0.69 9.65 -19.36
CA GLY A 153 -1.70 10.71 -19.52
C GLY A 153 -1.96 11.54 -18.27
N VAL A 154 -1.48 11.11 -17.10
CA VAL A 154 -1.73 11.77 -15.81
C VAL A 154 -0.44 12.02 -15.03
N ASN A 155 -0.42 13.10 -14.25
CA ASN A 155 0.66 13.34 -13.30
C ASN A 155 0.45 12.45 -12.06
N PRO A 156 1.33 11.47 -11.78
CA PRO A 156 1.12 10.52 -10.69
C PRO A 156 1.11 11.17 -9.30
N ASP A 157 1.69 12.35 -9.13
CA ASP A 157 1.81 13.01 -7.82
C ASP A 157 0.55 13.84 -7.46
N GLU A 158 -0.22 14.27 -8.46
CA GLU A 158 -1.31 15.24 -8.28
C GLU A 158 -2.69 14.69 -8.70
N VAL A 159 -2.72 13.59 -9.46
CA VAL A 159 -3.96 13.04 -10.04
C VAL A 159 -5.03 12.72 -9.00
N VAL A 160 -4.64 12.28 -7.80
CA VAL A 160 -5.59 12.01 -6.70
C VAL A 160 -6.26 13.30 -6.23
N ALA A 161 -5.49 14.38 -6.04
CA ALA A 161 -6.03 15.67 -5.63
C ALA A 161 -6.94 16.27 -6.70
N ALA A 162 -6.56 16.13 -7.98
CA ALA A 162 -7.41 16.52 -9.10
C ALA A 162 -8.74 15.73 -9.11
N GLY A 163 -8.70 14.41 -8.91
CA GLY A 163 -9.89 13.57 -8.80
C GLY A 163 -10.81 13.96 -7.64
N ALA A 164 -10.23 14.30 -6.48
CA ALA A 164 -10.99 14.78 -5.32
C ALA A 164 -11.68 16.14 -5.62
N ALA A 165 -11.02 17.04 -6.32
CA ALA A 165 -11.61 18.32 -6.74
C ALA A 165 -12.79 18.10 -7.71
N ILE A 166 -12.66 17.17 -8.66
CA ILE A 166 -13.75 16.78 -9.57
C ILE A 166 -14.92 16.22 -8.78
N GLN A 167 -14.68 15.31 -7.82
CA GLN A 167 -15.74 14.76 -6.97
C GLN A 167 -16.44 15.86 -6.15
N GLY A 168 -15.70 16.84 -5.64
CA GLY A 168 -16.28 18.02 -5.00
C GLY A 168 -17.18 18.84 -5.94
N GLY A 169 -16.75 19.03 -7.18
CA GLY A 169 -17.55 19.69 -8.23
C GLY A 169 -18.83 18.92 -8.59
N VAL A 170 -18.79 17.58 -8.59
CA VAL A 170 -19.99 16.73 -8.78
C VAL A 170 -20.98 16.94 -7.62
N LEU A 171 -20.49 16.93 -6.38
CA LEU A 171 -21.34 17.15 -5.20
C LEU A 171 -21.93 18.58 -5.14
N ALA A 172 -21.20 19.58 -5.64
CA ALA A 172 -21.68 20.95 -5.75
C ALA A 172 -22.67 21.16 -6.92
N GLY A 173 -22.70 20.24 -7.89
CA GLY A 173 -23.51 20.34 -9.11
C GLY A 173 -22.85 21.15 -10.25
N ASP A 174 -21.58 21.55 -10.08
CA ASP A 174 -20.77 22.25 -11.09
C ASP A 174 -20.31 21.29 -12.20
N VAL A 175 -20.06 20.03 -11.85
CA VAL A 175 -19.74 18.95 -12.79
C VAL A 175 -20.98 18.09 -12.97
N LYS A 176 -21.44 17.93 -14.21
CA LYS A 176 -22.64 17.19 -14.58
C LYS A 176 -22.30 15.91 -15.33
N ASP A 177 -23.27 15.00 -15.39
CA ASP A 177 -23.19 13.76 -16.15
C ASP A 177 -22.04 12.83 -15.74
N VAL A 178 -21.67 12.85 -14.45
CA VAL A 178 -20.74 11.91 -13.83
C VAL A 178 -21.46 11.12 -12.74
N LEU A 179 -21.44 9.80 -12.83
CA LEU A 179 -21.95 8.90 -11.81
C LEU A 179 -20.81 7.97 -11.35
N LEU A 180 -20.51 7.99 -10.04
CA LEU A 180 -19.51 7.13 -9.43
C LEU A 180 -20.19 6.05 -8.58
N LEU A 181 -19.90 4.79 -8.87
CA LEU A 181 -20.30 3.62 -8.10
C LEU A 181 -19.05 3.00 -7.49
N ASP A 182 -18.86 3.19 -6.18
CA ASP A 182 -17.72 2.68 -5.43
C ASP A 182 -18.10 1.40 -4.65
N VAL A 183 -17.12 0.72 -4.06
CA VAL A 183 -17.29 -0.55 -3.34
C VAL A 183 -16.61 -0.57 -1.97
N THR A 184 -17.04 -1.45 -1.06
CA THR A 184 -16.28 -1.71 0.19
C THR A 184 -15.05 -2.60 -0.08
N PRO A 185 -13.84 -2.26 0.38
CA PRO A 185 -12.63 -3.03 0.07
C PRO A 185 -12.51 -4.34 0.84
N LEU A 186 -13.21 -4.46 1.97
CA LEU A 186 -13.15 -5.62 2.86
C LEU A 186 -14.55 -6.03 3.28
N SER A 187 -14.71 -7.33 3.54
CA SER A 187 -15.94 -7.88 4.08
C SER A 187 -16.18 -7.36 5.50
N LEU A 188 -17.42 -7.01 5.79
CA LEU A 188 -17.91 -6.66 7.11
C LEU A 188 -18.74 -7.81 7.66
N GLY A 189 -18.40 -8.26 8.86
CA GLY A 189 -19.04 -9.42 9.48
C GLY A 189 -19.12 -9.29 10.99
N ILE A 190 -19.65 -10.35 11.61
CA ILE A 190 -19.71 -10.47 13.07
C ILE A 190 -19.12 -11.79 13.54
N GLU A 191 -18.57 -11.80 14.75
CA GLU A 191 -18.16 -13.04 15.41
C GLU A 191 -19.40 -13.86 15.76
N THR A 192 -19.33 -15.15 15.48
CA THR A 192 -20.36 -16.15 15.79
C THR A 192 -19.78 -17.28 16.63
N LEU A 193 -20.64 -18.18 17.11
CA LEU A 193 -20.24 -19.30 17.97
C LEU A 193 -19.06 -20.08 17.34
N GLY A 194 -18.04 -20.34 18.16
CA GLY A 194 -16.80 -20.99 17.71
C GLY A 194 -15.70 -20.02 17.26
N GLY A 195 -15.89 -18.70 17.43
CA GLY A 195 -14.87 -17.70 17.09
C GLY A 195 -14.70 -17.49 15.58
N VAL A 196 -15.73 -17.84 14.81
CA VAL A 196 -15.75 -17.73 13.34
C VAL A 196 -16.41 -16.42 12.94
N THR A 197 -15.86 -15.77 11.90
CA THR A 197 -16.45 -14.56 11.32
C THR A 197 -17.53 -14.94 10.31
N THR A 198 -18.77 -14.57 10.62
CA THR A 198 -19.87 -14.63 9.64
C THR A 198 -19.94 -13.31 8.89
N LYS A 199 -19.59 -13.34 7.60
CA LYS A 199 -19.66 -12.16 6.72
C LYS A 199 -21.12 -11.76 6.49
N ILE A 200 -21.40 -10.48 6.61
CA ILE A 200 -22.71 -9.89 6.33
C ILE A 200 -22.64 -9.17 4.98
N ILE A 201 -21.71 -8.22 4.83
CA ILE A 201 -21.43 -7.51 3.57
C ILE A 201 -20.09 -8.01 3.06
N ASP A 202 -20.05 -8.54 1.84
CA ASP A 202 -18.83 -9.07 1.23
C ASP A 202 -17.96 -7.94 0.67
N LYS A 203 -16.65 -8.16 0.59
CA LYS A 203 -15.74 -7.25 -0.14
C LYS A 203 -16.24 -7.02 -1.57
N ASN A 204 -15.89 -5.88 -2.15
CA ASN A 204 -16.31 -5.40 -3.46
C ASN A 204 -17.84 -5.22 -3.62
N THR A 205 -18.63 -5.23 -2.54
CA THR A 205 -20.05 -4.85 -2.61
C THR A 205 -20.18 -3.35 -2.88
N THR A 206 -20.94 -2.96 -3.90
CA THR A 206 -21.22 -1.56 -4.26
C THR A 206 -21.87 -0.80 -3.10
N ILE A 207 -21.39 0.41 -2.83
CA ILE A 207 -21.91 1.31 -1.80
C ILE A 207 -22.67 2.50 -2.40
N PRO A 208 -23.70 3.01 -1.72
CA PRO A 208 -24.21 2.61 -0.39
C PRO A 208 -24.99 1.28 -0.41
N VAL A 209 -24.85 0.48 0.65
CA VAL A 209 -25.55 -0.81 0.82
C VAL A 209 -26.10 -0.96 2.24
N LYS A 210 -27.24 -1.67 2.35
CA LYS A 210 -27.80 -2.11 3.63
C LYS A 210 -28.09 -3.60 3.56
N LYS A 211 -27.59 -4.37 4.53
CA LYS A 211 -27.93 -5.78 4.72
C LYS A 211 -28.48 -6.00 6.13
N SER A 212 -29.30 -7.03 6.30
CA SER A 212 -29.91 -7.39 7.58
C SER A 212 -29.96 -8.90 7.69
N GLN A 213 -29.57 -9.42 8.86
CA GLN A 213 -29.54 -10.84 9.14
C GLN A 213 -30.00 -11.07 10.57
N VAL A 214 -30.80 -12.12 10.76
CA VAL A 214 -31.35 -12.49 12.07
C VAL A 214 -30.41 -13.50 12.71
N PHE A 215 -30.00 -13.22 13.95
CA PHE A 215 -29.22 -14.12 14.79
C PHE A 215 -30.06 -14.55 16.01
N SER A 216 -29.68 -15.67 16.63
CA SER A 216 -30.33 -16.19 17.84
C SER A 216 -29.29 -16.46 18.93
N THR A 217 -29.75 -16.62 20.16
CA THR A 217 -28.88 -16.87 21.32
C THR A 217 -28.18 -18.21 21.20
N ALA A 218 -26.95 -18.29 21.68
CA ALA A 218 -26.17 -19.51 21.66
C ALA A 218 -26.45 -20.43 22.86
N GLN A 219 -27.07 -19.90 23.92
CA GLN A 219 -27.40 -20.63 25.14
C GLN A 219 -28.83 -20.34 25.59
N ASP A 220 -29.44 -21.30 26.29
CA ASP A 220 -30.76 -21.14 26.90
C ASP A 220 -30.71 -20.06 27.99
N ASN A 221 -31.74 -19.22 28.05
CA ASN A 221 -31.84 -18.07 28.97
C ASN A 221 -30.64 -17.09 28.92
N GLN A 222 -29.97 -16.94 27.77
CA GLN A 222 -28.90 -15.96 27.59
C GLN A 222 -29.46 -14.53 27.79
N PRO A 223 -28.97 -13.76 28.80
CA PRO A 223 -29.60 -12.51 29.22
C PRO A 223 -29.25 -11.28 28.35
N ALA A 224 -28.17 -11.35 27.56
CA ALA A 224 -27.71 -10.27 26.70
C ALA A 224 -26.99 -10.83 25.45
N VAL A 225 -26.99 -10.08 24.36
CA VAL A 225 -26.28 -10.43 23.12
C VAL A 225 -25.14 -9.47 22.89
N SER A 226 -23.91 -9.98 22.82
CA SER A 226 -22.75 -9.19 22.41
C SER A 226 -22.49 -9.36 20.92
N ILE A 227 -22.55 -8.27 20.17
CA ILE A 227 -22.24 -8.20 18.75
C ILE A 227 -20.81 -7.68 18.60
N HIS A 228 -19.89 -8.57 18.26
CA HIS A 228 -18.52 -8.20 17.91
C HIS A 228 -18.43 -8.01 16.39
N VAL A 229 -18.26 -6.77 15.94
CA VAL A 229 -18.19 -6.40 14.52
C VAL A 229 -16.73 -6.41 14.06
N LEU A 230 -16.48 -7.06 12.92
CA LEU A 230 -15.14 -7.23 12.34
C LEU A 230 -15.11 -6.85 10.87
N GLN A 231 -13.91 -6.53 10.40
CA GLN A 231 -13.59 -6.30 8.99
C GLN A 231 -12.40 -7.18 8.57
N GLY A 232 -12.57 -7.93 7.48
CA GLY A 232 -11.50 -8.74 6.90
C GLY A 232 -11.98 -10.01 6.21
N GLU A 233 -11.03 -10.75 5.64
CA GLU A 233 -11.28 -11.93 4.80
C GLU A 233 -10.92 -13.26 5.48
N ARG A 234 -10.42 -13.24 6.72
CA ARG A 234 -10.01 -14.45 7.45
C ARG A 234 -11.21 -15.16 8.05
N GLU A 235 -11.10 -16.47 8.21
CA GLU A 235 -12.18 -17.31 8.75
C GLU A 235 -12.41 -17.05 10.25
N PHE A 236 -11.34 -16.98 11.04
CA PHE A 236 -11.41 -16.77 12.49
C PHE A 236 -11.43 -15.29 12.86
N ALA A 237 -12.25 -14.95 13.86
CA ALA A 237 -12.46 -13.59 14.33
C ALA A 237 -11.18 -12.91 14.80
N ASN A 238 -10.29 -13.65 15.47
CA ASN A 238 -9.03 -13.10 15.99
C ASN A 238 -8.04 -12.67 14.89
N ASP A 239 -8.23 -13.14 13.66
CA ASP A 239 -7.36 -12.82 12.52
C ASP A 239 -7.89 -11.65 11.68
N ASN A 240 -9.06 -11.11 12.04
CA ASN A 240 -9.69 -9.97 11.38
C ASN A 240 -9.59 -8.71 12.25
N LYS A 241 -9.81 -7.54 11.64
CA LYS A 241 -9.80 -6.27 12.35
C LYS A 241 -11.10 -6.08 13.13
N THR A 242 -11.03 -6.05 14.46
CA THR A 242 -12.15 -5.59 15.30
C THR A 242 -12.48 -4.12 15.01
N LEU A 243 -13.75 -3.86 14.72
CA LEU A 243 -14.30 -2.50 14.57
C LEU A 243 -15.00 -2.03 15.84
N GLY A 244 -15.66 -2.93 16.57
CA GLY A 244 -16.37 -2.59 17.80
C GLY A 244 -17.10 -3.78 18.40
N ARG A 245 -17.54 -3.61 19.65
CA ARG A 245 -18.41 -4.54 20.36
C ARG A 245 -19.63 -3.79 20.87
N PHE A 246 -20.80 -4.36 20.67
CA PHE A 246 -22.07 -3.76 21.05
C PHE A 246 -22.85 -4.77 21.87
N ASP A 247 -23.15 -4.43 23.12
CA ASP A 247 -23.99 -5.26 23.97
C ASP A 247 -25.44 -4.77 23.87
N LEU A 248 -26.35 -5.68 23.55
CA LEU A 248 -27.80 -5.47 23.44
C LEU A 248 -28.54 -6.22 24.53
#